data_AF-A0A1F4D1Q4-F1
#
_entry.id   AF-A0A1F4D1Q4-F1
#
_cell.length_a   1.000
_cell.length_b   1.000
_cell.length_c   1.000
_cell.angle_alpha   90.00
_cell.angle_beta   90.00
_cell.angle_gamma   90.00
#
_symmetry.space_group_name_H-M   'P 1'
#
loop_
_entity.id
_entity.type
_entity.pdbx_description
1 polymer ?
#
loop_
_entity_poly.entity_id
_entity_poly.type
_entity_poly.pdbx_seq_one_letter_code
_entity_poly.pdbx_strand_id
1 'polypeptide(L)' 'MQLTGETREQYEAMVRERALRDQAAPKVRDPAPDFEIERLTAAGKGSGETFRLSSTRGSAVALVFGSYT' A
#
# COMPACT_ATOMS: atom_id res chain seq x y z
N MET A 1 16.37 -23.05 17.78
CA MET A 1 15.82 -21.90 17.03
C MET A 1 16.04 -22.19 15.56
N GLN A 2 15.04 -22.73 14.85
CA GLN A 2 15.15 -22.94 13.40
C GLN A 2 14.94 -21.59 12.71
N LEU A 3 15.98 -21.10 12.03
CA LEU A 3 15.83 -20.04 11.03
C LEU A 3 15.13 -20.70 9.83
N THR A 4 13.82 -20.53 9.69
CA THR A 4 13.12 -20.88 8.45
C THR A 4 13.51 -19.85 7.39
N GLY A 5 14.71 -20.01 6.82
CA GLY A 5 15.17 -19.21 5.70
C GLY A 5 14.35 -19.56 4.47
N GLU A 6 13.78 -18.55 3.84
CA GLU A 6 13.16 -18.68 2.52
C GLU A 6 14.15 -19.37 1.57
N THR A 7 13.67 -20.33 0.78
CA THR A 7 14.54 -20.95 -0.24
C THR A 7 14.92 -19.91 -1.29
N ARG A 8 16.00 -20.15 -2.03
CA ARG A 8 16.42 -19.27 -3.12
C ARG A 8 15.28 -19.03 -4.11
N GLU A 9 14.52 -20.08 -4.43
CA GLU A 9 13.40 -20.03 -5.36
C GLU A 9 12.27 -19.14 -4.83
N GLN A 10 11.98 -19.18 -3.52
CA GLN A 10 10.99 -18.33 -2.88
C GLN A 10 11.41 -16.86 -2.91
N TYR A 11 12.67 -16.58 -2.60
CA TYR A 11 13.23 -15.23 -2.70
C TYR A 11 13.16 -14.68 -4.13
N GLU A 12 13.58 -15.49 -5.11
CA GLU A 12 13.53 -15.10 -6.53
C GLU A 12 12.07 -14.85 -7.00
N ALA A 13 11.11 -15.64 -6.50
CA ALA A 13 9.69 -15.41 -6.79
C ALA A 13 9.20 -14.08 -6.19
N MET A 14 9.52 -13.78 -4.93
CA MET A 14 9.18 -12.51 -4.28
C MET A 14 9.76 -11.31 -5.03
N VAL A 15 11.03 -11.38 -5.42
CA VAL A 15 11.69 -10.31 -6.19
C VAL A 15 11.03 -10.10 -7.54
N ARG A 16 10.72 -11.19 -8.27
CA ARG A 16 10.02 -11.09 -9.56
C ARG A 16 8.65 -10.46 -9.41
N GLU A 17 7.87 -10.88 -8.41
CA GLU A 17 6.53 -10.32 -8.16
C GLU A 17 6.60 -8.83 -7.81
N ARG A 18 7.57 -8.43 -6.99
CA ARG A 18 7.80 -7.01 -6.68
C ARG A 18 8.16 -6.21 -7.93
N ALA A 19 9.08 -6.71 -8.76
CA ALA A 19 9.47 -6.06 -9.99
C ALA A 19 8.32 -5.91 -11.00
N LEU A 20 7.39 -6.88 -11.04
CA LEU A 20 6.18 -6.79 -11.86
C LEU A 20 5.21 -5.72 -11.34
N ARG A 21 5.04 -5.60 -10.02
CA ARG A 21 4.21 -4.53 -9.41
C ARG A 21 4.80 -3.14 -9.63
N ASP A 22 6.11 -3.00 -9.48
CA ASP A 22 6.81 -1.72 -9.65
C ASP A 22 6.70 -1.19 -11.09
N GLN A 23 6.55 -2.05 -12.10
CA GLN A 23 6.31 -1.62 -13.49
C GLN A 23 5.00 -0.86 -13.68
N ALA A 24 4.00 -1.12 -12.85
CA ALA A 24 2.70 -0.45 -12.88
C ALA A 24 2.61 0.72 -11.88
N ALA A 25 3.66 0.97 -11.09
CA ALA A 25 3.66 2.02 -10.09
C ALA A 25 3.74 3.41 -10.74
N PRO A 26 3.03 4.43 -10.19
CA PRO A 26 3.17 5.80 -10.65
C PRO A 26 4.60 6.31 -10.39
N LYS A 27 5.18 7.00 -11.37
CA LYS A 27 6.49 7.64 -11.24
C LYS A 27 6.35 9.00 -10.55
N VAL A 28 7.49 9.56 -10.14
CA VAL A 28 7.54 10.93 -9.63
C VAL A 28 6.97 11.90 -10.68
N ARG A 29 6.01 12.73 -10.27
CA ARG A 29 5.21 13.66 -11.10
C ARG A 29 4.04 13.03 -11.86
N ASP A 30 3.91 11.71 -11.88
CA ASP A 30 2.68 11.10 -12.39
C ASP A 30 1.52 11.45 -11.44
N PRO A 31 0.28 11.56 -11.96
CA PRO A 31 -0.89 11.70 -11.11
C PRO A 31 -0.97 10.52 -10.12
N ALA A 32 -1.15 10.82 -8.84
CA ALA A 32 -1.40 9.78 -7.84
C ALA A 32 -2.69 9.02 -8.23
N PRO A 33 -2.67 7.66 -8.24
CA PRO A 33 -3.87 6.87 -8.50
C PRO A 33 -4.96 7.20 -7.49
N ASP A 34 -6.15 7.53 -7.98
CA ASP A 34 -7.30 7.76 -7.10
C ASP A 34 -7.70 6.42 -6.45
N PHE A 35 -8.04 6.47 -5.18
CA PHE A 35 -8.53 5.32 -4.44
C PHE A 35 -9.61 5.73 -3.46
N GLU A 36 -10.41 4.74 -3.07
CA GLU A 36 -11.49 4.87 -2.11
C GLU A 36 -11.33 3.77 -1.06
N ILE A 37 -11.31 4.13 0.23
CA ILE A 37 -11.07 3.21 1.34
C ILE A 37 -11.91 3.57 2.55
N GLU A 38 -12.39 2.56 3.29
CA GLU A 38 -13.08 2.78 4.56
C GLU A 38 -12.08 3.22 5.65
N ARG A 39 -12.45 4.25 6.40
CA ARG A 39 -11.67 4.71 7.54
C ARG A 39 -11.89 3.76 8.72
N LEU A 40 -10.85 3.55 9.51
CA LEU A 40 -10.97 2.86 10.78
C LEU A 40 -11.34 3.85 11.89
N THR A 41 -12.14 3.38 12.83
CA THR A 41 -12.35 4.01 14.14
C THR A 41 -11.06 3.97 14.95
N ALA A 42 -10.99 4.77 16.03
CA ALA A 42 -9.87 4.70 16.97
C ALA A 42 -9.68 3.31 17.62
N ALA A 43 -10.74 2.49 17.65
CA ALA A 43 -10.71 1.10 18.12
C ALA A 43 -10.30 0.08 17.04
N GLY A 44 -9.91 0.55 15.84
CA GLY A 44 -9.47 -0.31 14.74
C GLY A 44 -10.60 -1.04 14.00
N LYS A 45 -11.86 -0.70 14.27
CA LYS A 45 -13.03 -1.24 13.56
C LYS A 45 -13.40 -0.35 12.38
N GLY A 46 -14.05 -0.91 11.36
CA GLY A 46 -14.65 -0.12 10.27
C GLY A 46 -15.57 0.97 10.81
N SER A 47 -15.42 2.20 10.32
CA SER A 47 -16.21 3.35 10.76
C SER A 47 -17.47 3.57 9.94
N GLY A 48 -17.60 2.92 8.78
CA GLY A 48 -18.62 3.23 7.77
C GLY A 48 -18.37 4.55 7.03
N GLU A 49 -17.35 5.34 7.40
CA GLU A 49 -16.94 6.52 6.65
C GLU A 49 -15.90 6.15 5.59
N THR A 50 -16.02 6.75 4.42
CA THR A 50 -15.12 6.50 3.31
C THR A 50 -14.21 7.71 3.05
N PHE A 51 -12.93 7.43 2.79
CA PHE A 51 -11.96 8.41 2.30
C PHE A 51 -11.69 8.17 0.82
N ARG A 52 -11.72 9.25 0.03
CA ARG A 52 -11.31 9.24 -1.38
C ARG A 52 -10.14 10.20 -1.61
N LEU A 53 -9.06 9.75 -2.24
CA LEU A 53 -7.84 10.57 -2.40
C LEU A 53 -8.14 11.89 -3.11
N SER A 54 -8.92 11.86 -4.18
CA SER A 54 -9.28 13.05 -4.97
C SER A 54 -10.06 14.12 -4.20
N SER A 55 -10.63 13.81 -3.03
CA SER A 55 -11.24 14.82 -2.14
C SER A 55 -10.23 15.81 -1.54
N THR A 56 -8.94 15.47 -1.57
CA THR A 56 -7.85 16.26 -0.99
C THR A 56 -7.15 17.20 -1.97
N ARG A 57 -7.65 17.30 -3.22
CA ARG A 57 -7.05 18.17 -4.25
C ARG A 57 -6.88 19.60 -3.75
N GLY A 58 -5.73 20.19 -4.05
CA GLY A 58 -5.34 21.53 -3.58
C GLY A 58 -4.59 21.53 -2.25
N SER A 59 -4.50 20.39 -1.56
CA SER A 59 -3.70 20.20 -0.35
C SER A 59 -2.57 19.21 -0.59
N ALA A 60 -1.44 19.40 0.10
CA ALA A 60 -0.37 18.42 0.13
C ALA A 60 -0.75 17.26 1.06
N VAL A 61 -0.61 16.02 0.59
CA VAL A 61 -0.95 14.80 1.34
C VAL A 61 0.21 13.81 1.25
N ALA A 62 0.53 13.16 2.37
CA ALA A 62 1.45 12.03 2.43
C ALA A 62 0.67 10.74 2.69
N LEU A 63 0.99 9.68 1.95
CA LEU A 63 0.46 8.34 2.16
C LEU A 63 1.53 7.48 2.83
N VAL A 64 1.21 6.90 3.98
CA VAL A 64 2.11 6.02 4.73
C VAL A 64 1.44 4.66 4.83
N PHE A 65 2.11 3.64 4.29
CA PHE A 65 1.65 2.26 4.36
C PHE A 65 2.40 1.53 5.48
N GLY A 66 1.65 0.80 6.30
CA GLY A 66 2.19 0.00 7.39
C GLY A 66 1.28 -1.19 7.68
N SER A 67 1.79 -2.16 8.44
CA SER A 67 0.96 -3.23 8.94
C SER A 67 0.12 -2.71 10.10
N TYR A 68 -1.19 -2.87 10.00
CA TYR A 68 -2.11 -2.84 11.13
C TYR A 68 -2.64 -4.27 11.26
N THR A 69 -2.00 -5.03 12.13
CA THR A 69 -2.29 -6.43 12.45
C THR A 69 -2.08 -6.64 13.93
#